data_AF-A0A7C7P2M8-F1
#
_entry.id   AF-A0A7C7P2M8-F1
#
_cell.length_a   1.000
_cell.length_b   1.000
_cell.length_c   1.000
_cell.angle_alpha   90.00
_cell.angle_beta   90.00
_cell.angle_gamma   90.00
#
_symmetry.space_group_name_H-M   'P 1'
#
loop_
_entity.id
_entity.type
_entity.pdbx_description
1 polymer ?
#
loop_
_entity_poly.entity_id
_entity_poly.type
_entity_poly.pdbx_seq_one_letter_code
_entity_poly.pdbx_strand_id
1 'polypeptide(L)'
;FAVILSPNSVDAPWVINELDVAMNQQINGKPIKVLPILLKESELPGFLVGKLYGNFQNEAEYEDSFRKLINSIGLVFNKSVMRYERSANSLGTALDKASLKNLPLMSKPFHRPFQYIGMAIHKAEAEVGATANSVGNIIVENDECRMLLEAEGNFISYVEIDLKVTAPHNQNQEFDSEPVLGALSIGLTELDLERKKIHYHTYYDHRRKLKVSVSCLCDGAPLTVAFSSKYYGM
;
A
#
# COMPACT_ATOMS: atom_id res chain seq x y z
N PHE A 1 -14.99 -4.68 21.39
CA PHE A 1 -15.00 -5.97 22.11
C PHE A 1 -15.41 -7.04 21.12
N ALA A 2 -14.54 -7.99 20.83
CA ALA A 2 -14.85 -9.09 19.92
C ALA A 2 -15.07 -10.36 20.74
N VAL A 3 -16.08 -11.14 20.37
CA VAL A 3 -16.40 -12.42 21.02
C VAL A 3 -16.41 -13.52 19.97
N ILE A 4 -15.64 -14.58 20.22
CA ILE A 4 -15.61 -15.77 19.37
C ILE A 4 -16.72 -16.71 19.86
N LEU A 5 -17.59 -17.13 18.96
CA LEU A 5 -18.75 -17.97 19.23
C LEU A 5 -18.52 -19.38 18.68
N SER A 6 -18.55 -20.32 19.59
CA SER A 6 -18.43 -21.76 19.42
C SER A 6 -19.15 -22.42 20.60
N PRO A 7 -19.49 -23.72 20.55
CA PRO A 7 -20.12 -24.42 21.67
C PRO A 7 -19.36 -24.19 23.00
N ASN A 8 -18.03 -24.35 22.98
CA ASN A 8 -17.19 -24.16 24.16
C ASN A 8 -17.22 -22.74 24.73
N SER A 9 -17.39 -21.72 23.90
CA SER A 9 -17.37 -20.32 24.35
C SER A 9 -18.74 -19.87 24.83
N VAL A 10 -19.83 -20.37 24.24
CA VAL A 10 -21.20 -20.03 24.70
C VAL A 10 -21.54 -20.75 26.00
N ASP A 11 -20.96 -21.92 26.24
CA ASP A 11 -21.15 -22.68 27.49
C ASP A 11 -20.23 -22.21 28.62
N ALA A 12 -19.24 -21.36 28.33
CA ALA A 12 -18.27 -20.89 29.31
C ALA A 12 -18.84 -19.73 30.16
N PRO A 13 -19.00 -19.90 31.49
CA PRO A 13 -19.63 -18.89 32.35
C PRO A 13 -18.93 -17.53 32.34
N TRP A 14 -17.60 -17.53 32.22
CA TRP A 14 -16.82 -16.29 32.17
C TRP A 14 -17.05 -15.51 30.87
N VAL A 15 -17.23 -16.20 29.73
CA VAL A 15 -17.51 -15.55 28.44
C VAL A 15 -18.88 -14.90 28.47
N ILE A 16 -19.88 -15.59 29.02
CA ILE A 16 -21.23 -15.06 29.18
C ILE A 16 -21.22 -13.81 30.07
N ASN A 17 -20.53 -13.87 31.22
CA ASN A 17 -20.42 -12.71 32.11
C ASN A 17 -19.74 -11.50 31.42
N GLU A 18 -18.64 -11.72 30.70
CA GLU A 18 -17.96 -10.64 29.96
C GLU A 18 -18.83 -10.07 28.84
N LEU A 19 -19.53 -10.93 28.11
CA LEU A 19 -20.45 -10.55 27.05
C LEU A 19 -21.60 -9.72 27.61
N ASP A 20 -22.21 -10.15 28.72
CA ASP A 20 -23.30 -9.42 29.37
C ASP A 20 -22.86 -8.03 29.85
N VAL A 21 -21.66 -7.92 30.43
CA VAL A 21 -21.09 -6.64 30.81
C VAL A 21 -20.89 -5.74 29.58
N ALA A 22 -20.30 -6.27 28.50
CA ALA A 22 -20.05 -5.51 27.28
C ALA A 22 -21.36 -5.06 26.59
N MET A 23 -22.36 -5.93 26.57
CA MET A 23 -23.70 -5.64 26.03
C MET A 23 -24.41 -4.55 26.84
N ASN A 24 -24.40 -4.66 28.17
CA ASN A 24 -24.99 -3.63 29.05
C ASN A 24 -24.29 -2.29 28.88
N GLN A 25 -22.97 -2.26 28.76
CA GLN A 25 -22.24 -1.03 28.47
C GLN A 25 -22.64 -0.42 27.13
N GLN A 26 -22.81 -1.24 26.09
CA GLN A 26 -23.26 -0.77 24.77
C GLN A 26 -24.69 -0.21 24.83
N ILE A 27 -25.61 -0.90 25.50
CA ILE A 27 -27.01 -0.47 25.67
C ILE A 27 -27.08 0.86 26.43
N ASN A 28 -26.22 1.04 27.44
CA ASN A 28 -26.10 2.28 28.22
C ASN A 28 -25.39 3.42 27.47
N GLY A 29 -25.22 3.31 26.14
CA GLY A 29 -24.67 4.37 25.30
C GLY A 29 -23.16 4.57 25.40
N LYS A 30 -22.42 3.67 26.08
CA LYS A 30 -20.95 3.73 26.04
C LYS A 30 -20.44 3.40 24.64
N PRO A 31 -19.29 3.96 24.22
CA PRO A 31 -18.73 3.75 22.88
C PRO A 31 -18.06 2.37 22.73
N ILE A 32 -18.70 1.31 23.22
CA ILE A 32 -18.25 -0.07 23.06
C ILE A 32 -19.09 -0.74 21.97
N LYS A 33 -18.39 -1.28 20.97
CA LYS A 33 -18.99 -2.10 19.92
C LYS A 33 -18.70 -3.56 20.21
N VAL A 34 -19.75 -4.35 20.43
CA VAL A 34 -19.69 -5.81 20.51
C VAL A 34 -19.70 -6.38 19.10
N LEU A 35 -18.67 -7.16 18.78
CA LEU A 35 -18.38 -7.73 17.47
C LEU A 35 -18.41 -9.26 17.55
N PRO A 36 -19.52 -9.90 17.17
CA PRO A 36 -19.66 -11.35 17.26
C PRO A 36 -18.98 -12.04 16.06
N ILE A 37 -18.19 -13.07 16.35
CA ILE A 37 -17.42 -13.85 15.37
C ILE A 37 -17.88 -15.31 15.48
N LEU A 38 -18.62 -15.81 14.50
CA LEU A 38 -19.14 -17.17 14.51
C LEU A 38 -18.11 -18.12 13.92
N LEU A 39 -17.53 -18.99 14.76
CA LEU A 39 -16.53 -19.97 14.36
C LEU A 39 -17.14 -21.35 14.13
N LYS A 40 -18.11 -21.73 14.96
CA LYS A 40 -18.84 -23.01 14.87
C LYS A 40 -20.32 -22.78 15.13
N GLU A 41 -21.15 -23.68 14.62
CA GLU A 41 -22.58 -23.65 14.90
C GLU A 41 -22.80 -23.79 16.41
N SER A 42 -23.56 -22.86 16.98
CA SER A 42 -23.83 -22.76 18.42
C SER A 42 -25.11 -21.98 18.65
N GLU A 43 -25.81 -22.27 19.75
CA GLU A 43 -26.99 -21.52 20.16
C GLU A 43 -26.58 -20.13 20.65
N LEU A 44 -26.95 -19.11 19.87
CA LEU A 44 -26.51 -17.74 20.13
C LEU A 44 -27.29 -17.13 21.30
N PRO A 45 -26.61 -16.46 22.25
CA PRO A 45 -27.28 -15.63 23.26
C PRO A 45 -28.21 -14.61 22.60
N GLY A 46 -29.40 -14.40 23.19
CA GLY A 46 -30.47 -13.59 22.57
C GLY A 46 -30.05 -12.17 22.17
N PHE A 47 -29.14 -11.54 22.93
CA PHE A 47 -28.60 -10.22 22.66
C PHE A 47 -27.78 -10.11 21.36
N LEU A 48 -27.31 -11.25 20.84
CA LEU A 48 -26.52 -11.29 19.62
C LEU A 48 -27.40 -11.36 18.38
N VAL A 49 -28.60 -11.98 18.44
CA VAL A 49 -29.44 -12.36 17.28
C VAL A 49 -29.55 -11.27 16.21
N GLY A 50 -29.76 -10.02 16.59
CA GLY A 50 -29.91 -8.89 15.66
C GLY A 50 -28.61 -8.15 15.26
N LYS A 51 -27.43 -8.62 15.67
CA LYS A 51 -26.15 -7.97 15.35
C LYS A 51 -25.59 -8.45 14.02
N LEU A 52 -24.67 -7.66 13.46
CA LEU A 52 -23.85 -8.09 12.34
C LEU A 52 -22.77 -9.05 12.85
N TYR A 53 -22.63 -10.19 12.21
CA TYR A 53 -21.64 -11.22 12.53
C TYR A 53 -20.55 -11.29 11.46
N GLY A 54 -19.33 -11.61 11.88
CA GLY A 54 -18.38 -12.27 10.98
C GLY A 54 -18.64 -13.77 11.01
N ASN A 55 -19.16 -14.36 9.93
CA ASN A 55 -19.39 -15.81 9.86
C ASN A 55 -18.17 -16.53 9.25
N PHE A 56 -17.45 -17.29 10.06
CA PHE A 56 -16.25 -18.02 9.67
C PHE A 56 -16.45 -19.55 9.73
N GLN A 57 -17.70 -20.02 9.71
CA GLN A 57 -18.00 -21.45 9.67
C GLN A 57 -17.63 -22.10 8.33
N ASN A 58 -17.66 -21.33 7.25
CA ASN A 58 -17.31 -21.77 5.90
C ASN A 58 -15.99 -21.12 5.46
N GLU A 59 -14.95 -21.93 5.28
CA GLU A 59 -13.63 -21.49 4.82
C GLU A 59 -13.71 -20.77 3.46
N ALA A 60 -14.59 -21.21 2.56
CA ALA A 60 -14.76 -20.60 1.24
C ALA A 60 -15.29 -19.16 1.30
N GLU A 61 -15.94 -18.77 2.39
CA GLU A 61 -16.50 -17.44 2.61
C GLU A 61 -15.61 -16.57 3.53
N TYR A 62 -14.44 -17.08 3.93
CA TYR A 62 -13.56 -16.44 4.91
C TYR A 62 -13.22 -14.98 4.53
N GLU A 63 -12.80 -14.75 3.28
CA GLU A 63 -12.42 -13.42 2.81
C GLU A 63 -13.60 -12.43 2.86
N ASP A 64 -14.78 -12.88 2.45
CA ASP A 64 -15.98 -12.05 2.44
C ASP A 64 -16.47 -11.72 3.85
N SER A 65 -16.45 -12.70 4.75
CA SER A 65 -16.81 -12.51 6.15
C SER A 65 -15.82 -11.62 6.88
N PHE A 66 -14.53 -11.77 6.62
CA PHE A 66 -13.52 -10.89 7.17
C PHE A 66 -13.65 -9.45 6.63
N ARG A 67 -13.88 -9.29 5.33
CA ARG A 67 -14.14 -7.96 4.72
C ARG A 67 -15.35 -7.28 5.38
N LYS A 68 -16.47 -7.99 5.56
CA LYS A 68 -17.66 -7.47 6.27
C LYS A 68 -17.32 -7.04 7.70
N LEU A 69 -16.52 -7.84 8.40
CA LEU A 69 -16.07 -7.57 9.76
C LEU A 69 -15.23 -6.28 9.85
N ILE A 70 -14.20 -6.15 9.00
CA ILE A 70 -13.28 -5.00 8.95
C ILE A 70 -14.04 -3.72 8.59
N ASN A 71 -14.90 -3.78 7.59
CA ASN A 71 -15.73 -2.63 7.21
C ASN A 71 -16.66 -2.21 8.36
N SER A 72 -17.16 -3.18 9.15
CA SER A 72 -18.05 -2.87 10.28
C SER A 72 -17.36 -2.04 11.36
N ILE A 73 -16.05 -2.17 11.54
CA ILE A 73 -15.30 -1.39 12.55
C ILE A 73 -14.72 -0.09 11.98
N GLY A 74 -15.11 0.30 10.75
CA GLY A 74 -14.70 1.56 10.13
C GLY A 74 -13.34 1.52 9.44
N LEU A 75 -12.80 0.32 9.20
CA LEU A 75 -11.53 0.14 8.49
C LEU A 75 -11.80 -0.25 7.02
N VAL A 76 -10.91 0.17 6.12
CA VAL A 76 -10.95 -0.25 4.71
C VAL A 76 -10.28 -1.61 4.58
N PHE A 77 -11.01 -2.62 4.10
CA PHE A 77 -10.45 -3.94 3.84
C PHE A 77 -9.40 -3.89 2.71
N ASN A 78 -8.18 -4.32 3.02
CA ASN A 78 -7.11 -4.49 2.06
C ASN A 78 -6.93 -5.99 1.75
N LYS A 79 -7.21 -6.38 0.51
CA LYS A 79 -7.10 -7.76 0.05
C LYS A 79 -5.69 -8.34 0.16
N SER A 80 -4.65 -7.52 0.13
CA SER A 80 -3.27 -7.99 0.26
C SER A 80 -2.96 -8.63 1.61
N VAL A 81 -3.73 -8.31 2.66
CA VAL A 81 -3.59 -8.90 4.01
C VAL A 81 -3.95 -10.39 4.05
N MET A 82 -4.80 -10.85 3.12
CA MET A 82 -5.26 -12.25 3.06
C MET A 82 -4.32 -13.16 2.26
N ARG A 83 -3.22 -12.63 1.71
CA ARG A 83 -2.24 -13.43 0.96
C ARG A 83 -1.39 -14.22 1.97
N TYR A 84 -1.66 -15.54 2.06
CA TYR A 84 -0.93 -16.47 2.94
C TYR A 84 0.50 -16.76 2.48
N GLU A 85 0.79 -16.58 1.20
CA GLU A 85 2.16 -16.68 0.71
C GLU A 85 2.99 -15.53 1.31
N ARG A 86 4.14 -15.84 1.93
CA ARG A 86 5.21 -14.84 2.12
C ARG A 86 5.36 -14.18 0.76
N SER A 87 4.96 -12.92 0.65
CA SER A 87 5.00 -12.22 -0.63
C SER A 87 6.41 -12.40 -1.19
N ALA A 88 6.52 -13.14 -2.30
CA ALA A 88 7.75 -13.22 -3.08
C ALA A 88 8.23 -11.83 -3.51
N ASN A 89 7.36 -10.81 -3.36
CA ASN A 89 7.56 -9.43 -3.72
C ASN A 89 7.40 -8.50 -2.49
N SER A 90 8.03 -8.87 -1.37
CA SER A 90 8.19 -8.01 -0.19
C SER A 90 9.18 -6.87 -0.45
N LEU A 91 9.26 -5.87 0.44
CA LEU A 91 10.34 -4.88 0.37
C LEU A 91 11.72 -5.56 0.49
N GLY A 92 11.86 -6.56 1.36
CA GLY A 92 13.13 -7.28 1.54
C GLY A 92 13.58 -7.96 0.25
N THR A 93 12.68 -8.69 -0.41
CA THR A 93 12.99 -9.36 -1.69
C THR A 93 13.31 -8.37 -2.81
N ALA A 94 12.63 -7.22 -2.84
CA ALA A 94 12.93 -6.16 -3.81
C ALA A 94 14.34 -5.57 -3.59
N LEU A 95 14.74 -5.35 -2.33
CA LEU A 95 16.09 -4.91 -1.96
C LEU A 95 17.15 -5.96 -2.31
N ASP A 96 16.90 -7.23 -2.00
CA ASP A 96 17.80 -8.34 -2.34
C ASP A 96 18.00 -8.44 -3.85
N LYS A 97 16.92 -8.34 -4.64
CA LYS A 97 16.98 -8.33 -6.10
C LYS A 97 17.71 -7.11 -6.64
N ALA A 98 17.52 -5.93 -6.05
CA ALA A 98 18.24 -4.72 -6.42
C ALA A 98 19.76 -4.91 -6.22
N SER A 99 20.15 -5.45 -5.06
CA SER A 99 21.54 -5.77 -4.76
C SER A 99 22.12 -6.82 -5.72
N LEU A 100 21.38 -7.88 -6.04
CA LEU A 100 21.80 -8.91 -7.01
C LEU A 100 21.97 -8.36 -8.43
N LYS A 101 21.25 -7.29 -8.77
CA LYS A 101 21.36 -6.57 -10.05
C LYS A 101 22.39 -5.43 -10.01
N ASN A 102 23.12 -5.28 -8.90
CA ASN A 102 24.07 -4.19 -8.66
C ASN A 102 23.43 -2.80 -8.84
N LEU A 103 22.14 -2.67 -8.51
CA LEU A 103 21.49 -1.36 -8.46
C LEU A 103 21.81 -0.67 -7.13
N PRO A 104 22.22 0.60 -7.14
CA PRO A 104 22.47 1.35 -5.92
C PRO A 104 21.17 1.51 -5.13
N LEU A 105 21.24 1.31 -3.81
CA LEU A 105 20.14 1.63 -2.92
C LEU A 105 20.11 3.12 -2.67
N MET A 106 19.04 3.76 -3.12
CA MET A 106 18.91 5.21 -3.09
C MET A 106 18.81 5.72 -1.65
N SER A 107 19.59 6.76 -1.35
CA SER A 107 19.54 7.51 -0.10
C SER A 107 18.76 8.82 -0.28
N LYS A 108 18.64 9.64 0.76
CA LYS A 108 18.04 10.98 0.63
C LYS A 108 18.81 11.82 -0.41
N PRO A 109 18.13 12.57 -1.30
CA PRO A 109 16.68 12.74 -1.40
C PRO A 109 15.96 11.70 -2.29
N PHE A 110 16.67 10.78 -2.93
CA PHE A 110 16.13 9.86 -3.93
C PHE A 110 15.38 8.64 -3.37
N HIS A 111 15.54 8.31 -2.09
CA HIS A 111 14.77 7.24 -1.44
C HIS A 111 13.27 7.59 -1.40
N ARG A 112 12.39 6.62 -1.63
CA ARG A 112 10.92 6.77 -1.51
C ARG A 112 10.37 8.06 -2.14
N PRO A 113 10.53 8.26 -3.45
CA PRO A 113 10.30 9.54 -4.12
C PRO A 113 8.86 10.04 -4.05
N PHE A 114 7.90 9.11 -3.95
CA PHE A 114 6.49 9.43 -3.73
C PHE A 114 6.23 10.31 -2.50
N GLN A 115 7.18 10.39 -1.53
CA GLN A 115 7.04 11.23 -0.34
C GLN A 115 6.94 12.72 -0.64
N TYR A 116 7.38 13.14 -1.83
CA TYR A 116 7.30 14.52 -2.28
C TYR A 116 5.94 14.88 -2.87
N ILE A 117 5.13 13.90 -3.28
CA ILE A 117 3.80 14.16 -3.84
C ILE A 117 2.91 14.87 -2.80
N GLY A 118 2.26 15.96 -3.22
CA GLY A 118 1.43 16.82 -2.37
C GLY A 118 2.23 17.78 -1.49
N MET A 119 3.56 17.77 -1.53
CA MET A 119 4.39 18.70 -0.78
C MET A 119 4.36 20.09 -1.42
N ALA A 120 4.29 21.14 -0.62
CA ALA A 120 4.43 22.50 -1.13
C ALA A 120 5.84 22.73 -1.69
N ILE A 121 5.96 23.50 -2.78
CA ILE A 121 7.24 23.70 -3.50
C ILE A 121 8.36 24.12 -2.54
N HIS A 122 8.16 25.17 -1.73
CA HIS A 122 9.17 25.66 -0.78
C HIS A 122 9.66 24.60 0.21
N LYS A 123 8.79 23.66 0.59
CA LYS A 123 9.15 22.57 1.49
C LYS A 123 9.93 21.49 0.73
N ALA A 124 9.51 21.17 -0.49
CA ALA A 124 10.25 20.25 -1.35
C ALA A 124 11.66 20.76 -1.64
N GLU A 125 11.84 22.05 -1.91
CA GLU A 125 13.15 22.69 -2.11
C GLU A 125 14.07 22.47 -0.90
N ALA A 126 13.55 22.67 0.31
CA ALA A 126 14.30 22.47 1.55
C ALA A 126 14.67 20.99 1.78
N GLU A 127 13.76 20.05 1.50
CA GLU A 127 13.98 18.62 1.69
C GLU A 127 14.98 18.03 0.68
N VAL A 128 15.00 18.55 -0.56
CA VAL A 128 15.88 18.04 -1.62
C VAL A 128 17.14 18.87 -1.82
N GLY A 129 17.23 20.05 -1.21
CA GLY A 129 18.39 20.94 -1.30
C GLY A 129 18.58 21.58 -2.67
N ALA A 130 17.51 21.75 -3.45
CA ALA A 130 17.54 22.37 -4.77
C ALA A 130 16.36 23.33 -4.96
N THR A 131 16.57 24.38 -5.76
CA THR A 131 15.55 25.40 -6.02
C THR A 131 14.70 25.04 -7.23
N ALA A 132 13.43 25.40 -7.17
CA ALA A 132 12.52 25.31 -8.29
C ALA A 132 12.93 26.29 -9.41
N ASN A 133 12.67 25.89 -10.65
CA ASN A 133 12.87 26.73 -11.83
C ASN A 133 11.69 27.71 -12.02
N SER A 134 11.70 28.47 -13.12
CA SER A 134 10.67 29.48 -13.42
C SER A 134 9.24 28.94 -13.57
N VAL A 135 9.09 27.62 -13.76
CA VAL A 135 7.78 26.94 -13.86
C VAL A 135 7.44 26.12 -12.61
N GLY A 136 8.24 26.20 -11.55
CA GLY A 136 7.99 25.53 -10.27
C GLY A 136 8.57 24.12 -10.14
N ASN A 137 9.26 23.60 -11.16
CA ASN A 137 9.83 22.26 -11.13
C ASN A 137 11.20 22.25 -10.46
N ILE A 138 11.49 21.19 -9.70
CA ILE A 138 12.77 21.00 -9.02
C ILE A 138 13.50 19.82 -9.67
N ILE A 139 14.76 20.00 -10.04
CA ILE A 139 15.61 18.94 -10.60
C ILE A 139 16.78 18.71 -9.66
N VAL A 140 17.00 17.45 -9.28
CA VAL A 140 18.10 17.02 -8.42
C VAL A 140 18.82 15.86 -9.08
N GLU A 141 20.14 15.90 -9.13
CA GLU A 141 20.92 14.93 -9.88
C GLU A 141 22.24 14.62 -9.17
N ASN A 142 22.64 13.35 -9.19
CA ASN A 142 23.95 12.87 -8.76
C ASN A 142 24.49 11.85 -9.79
N ASP A 143 25.58 11.16 -9.48
CA ASP A 143 26.19 10.19 -10.40
C ASP A 143 25.29 8.97 -10.70
N GLU A 144 24.37 8.63 -9.80
CA GLU A 144 23.55 7.42 -9.88
C GLU A 144 22.17 7.67 -10.49
N CYS A 145 21.61 8.87 -10.31
CA CYS A 145 20.24 9.16 -10.69
C CYS A 145 19.98 10.64 -10.96
N ARG A 146 18.88 10.89 -11.67
CA ARG A 146 18.31 12.22 -11.91
C ARG A 146 16.84 12.19 -11.50
N MET A 147 16.43 13.09 -10.62
CA MET A 147 15.07 13.24 -10.12
C MET A 147 14.47 14.56 -10.60
N LEU A 148 13.25 14.50 -11.11
CA LEU A 148 12.39 15.63 -11.42
C LEU A 148 11.18 15.61 -10.48
N LEU A 149 10.95 16.72 -9.79
CA LEU A 149 9.70 17.03 -9.11
C LEU A 149 8.95 18.08 -9.94
N GLU A 150 7.82 17.68 -10.52
CA GLU A 150 6.96 18.58 -11.29
C GLU A 150 5.83 19.12 -10.40
N ALA A 151 5.65 20.44 -10.45
CA ALA A 151 4.63 21.14 -9.69
C ALA A 151 3.35 21.34 -10.50
N GLU A 152 2.22 21.31 -9.79
CA GLU A 152 0.91 21.73 -10.26
C GLU A 152 0.33 22.71 -9.25
N GLY A 153 0.22 23.97 -9.66
CA GLY A 153 -0.01 25.07 -8.74
C GLY A 153 1.16 25.21 -7.76
N ASN A 154 0.90 25.11 -6.46
CA ASN A 154 1.90 25.28 -5.39
C ASN A 154 2.41 23.96 -4.79
N PHE A 155 2.02 22.82 -5.37
CA PHE A 155 2.31 21.49 -4.82
C PHE A 155 2.94 20.58 -5.88
N ILE A 156 3.77 19.65 -5.44
CA ILE A 156 4.33 18.61 -6.33
C ILE A 156 3.22 17.60 -6.69
N SER A 157 2.93 17.40 -7.97
CA SER A 157 1.91 16.43 -8.44
C SER A 157 2.49 15.26 -9.23
N TYR A 158 3.76 15.37 -9.64
CA TYR A 158 4.46 14.33 -10.37
C TYR A 158 5.93 14.25 -9.96
N VAL A 159 6.42 13.03 -9.82
CA VAL A 159 7.81 12.74 -9.47
C VAL A 159 8.35 11.70 -10.44
N GLU A 160 9.52 11.95 -11.01
CA GLU A 160 10.17 11.08 -11.97
C GLU A 160 11.64 10.91 -11.58
N ILE A 161 12.15 9.67 -11.62
CA ILE A 161 13.55 9.35 -11.37
C ILE A 161 14.10 8.44 -12.45
N ASP A 162 15.21 8.88 -13.03
CA ASP A 162 16.05 8.11 -13.94
C ASP A 162 17.18 7.42 -13.17
N LEU A 163 17.32 6.09 -13.31
CA LEU A 163 18.42 5.34 -12.70
C LEU A 163 19.56 5.19 -13.73
N LYS A 164 20.55 6.09 -13.68
CA LYS A 164 21.59 6.22 -14.72
C LYS A 164 22.35 4.93 -15.00
N VAL A 165 22.60 4.12 -13.96
CA VAL A 165 23.31 2.83 -14.07
C VAL A 165 22.60 1.80 -14.97
N THR A 166 21.30 1.99 -15.22
CA THR A 166 20.52 1.10 -16.09
C THR A 166 20.62 1.46 -17.57
N ALA A 167 21.24 2.59 -17.90
CA ALA A 167 21.53 2.93 -19.29
C ALA A 167 22.76 2.16 -19.81
N PRO A 168 22.78 1.78 -21.10
CA PRO A 168 21.67 1.91 -22.04
C PRO A 168 20.65 0.77 -21.89
N HIS A 169 19.36 1.10 -21.92
CA HIS A 169 18.26 0.15 -22.09
C HIS A 169 17.49 0.49 -23.37
N ASN A 170 16.90 -0.52 -24.03
CA ASN A 170 16.15 -0.32 -25.27
C ASN A 170 14.68 -0.74 -25.14
N GLN A 171 13.79 -0.14 -25.92
CA GLN A 171 12.34 -0.37 -25.81
C GLN A 171 11.90 -1.77 -26.28
N ASN A 172 12.79 -2.49 -26.97
CA ASN A 172 12.61 -3.88 -27.37
C ASN A 172 13.17 -4.89 -26.35
N GLN A 173 13.75 -4.43 -25.24
CA GLN A 173 14.35 -5.26 -24.20
C GLN A 173 13.42 -5.34 -22.98
N GLU A 174 13.09 -6.56 -22.55
CA GLU A 174 12.35 -6.77 -21.31
C GLU A 174 13.21 -6.42 -20.08
N PHE A 175 12.55 -6.02 -19.00
CA PHE A 175 13.19 -5.79 -17.71
C PHE A 175 12.30 -6.27 -16.56
N ASP A 176 12.93 -6.48 -15.40
CA ASP A 176 12.24 -6.72 -14.14
C ASP A 176 12.15 -5.40 -13.37
N SER A 177 10.93 -4.92 -13.10
CA SER A 177 10.68 -3.67 -12.37
C SER A 177 10.86 -3.82 -10.87
N GLU A 178 10.81 -5.03 -10.30
CA GLU A 178 10.96 -5.23 -8.86
C GLU A 178 12.30 -4.73 -8.31
N PRO A 179 13.47 -5.09 -8.88
CA PRO A 179 14.75 -4.54 -8.41
C PRO A 179 14.85 -3.02 -8.60
N VAL A 180 14.25 -2.47 -9.67
CA VAL A 180 14.24 -1.02 -9.93
C VAL A 180 13.45 -0.27 -8.87
N LEU A 181 12.29 -0.79 -8.48
CA LEU A 181 11.48 -0.26 -7.37
C LEU A 181 12.17 -0.50 -6.01
N GLY A 182 12.83 -1.65 -5.86
CA GLY A 182 13.64 -2.00 -4.69
C GLY A 182 14.75 -0.99 -4.44
N ALA A 183 15.47 -0.55 -5.48
CA ALA A 183 16.48 0.50 -5.39
C ALA A 183 15.95 1.80 -4.78
N LEU A 184 14.65 2.10 -4.97
CA LEU A 184 13.96 3.25 -4.40
C LEU A 184 13.29 2.96 -3.04
N SER A 185 13.56 1.80 -2.44
CA SER A 185 12.94 1.30 -1.20
C SER A 185 11.42 1.12 -1.31
N ILE A 186 10.97 0.56 -2.44
CA ILE A 186 9.56 0.28 -2.74
C ILE A 186 9.38 -1.22 -2.99
N GLY A 187 8.46 -1.85 -2.24
CA GLY A 187 8.06 -3.23 -2.45
C GLY A 187 6.78 -3.33 -3.28
N LEU A 188 6.63 -4.39 -4.07
CA LEU A 188 5.41 -4.63 -4.86
C LEU A 188 4.21 -5.07 -4.00
N THR A 189 4.41 -5.35 -2.72
CA THR A 189 3.33 -5.80 -1.83
C THR A 189 2.24 -4.73 -1.64
N GLU A 190 2.60 -3.46 -1.81
CA GLU A 190 1.70 -2.31 -1.71
C GLU A 190 1.19 -1.83 -3.07
N LEU A 191 1.56 -2.51 -4.16
CA LEU A 191 1.31 -2.10 -5.54
C LEU A 191 0.51 -3.15 -6.31
N ASP A 192 -0.58 -2.74 -6.93
CA ASP A 192 -1.36 -3.59 -7.82
C ASP A 192 -0.90 -3.39 -9.27
N LEU A 193 -0.42 -4.46 -9.91
CA LEU A 193 0.03 -4.43 -11.31
C LEU A 193 -1.18 -4.29 -12.24
N GLU A 194 -1.23 -3.19 -12.98
CA GLU A 194 -2.28 -2.89 -13.95
C GLU A 194 -1.88 -3.29 -15.38
N ARG A 195 -0.64 -3.00 -15.77
CA ARG A 195 -0.18 -3.20 -17.15
C ARG A 195 1.27 -3.64 -17.19
N LYS A 196 1.54 -4.66 -18.00
CA LYS A 196 2.91 -5.12 -18.29
C LYS A 196 3.15 -5.12 -19.80
N LYS A 197 4.13 -4.35 -20.25
CA LYS A 197 4.68 -4.31 -21.61
C LYS A 197 6.21 -4.42 -21.54
N ILE A 198 6.85 -4.81 -22.64
CA ILE A 198 8.31 -5.00 -22.77
C ILE A 198 9.10 -3.82 -22.15
N HIS A 199 8.74 -2.58 -22.48
CA HIS A 199 9.43 -1.36 -22.03
C HIS A 199 8.64 -0.54 -20.99
N TYR A 200 7.53 -1.06 -20.46
CA TYR A 200 6.63 -0.25 -19.63
C TYR A 200 5.76 -1.10 -18.69
N HIS A 201 5.94 -0.93 -17.39
CA HIS A 201 5.10 -1.53 -16.35
C HIS A 201 4.32 -0.45 -15.59
N THR A 202 3.01 -0.63 -15.39
CA THR A 202 2.15 0.26 -14.58
C THR A 202 1.61 -0.46 -13.37
N TYR A 203 1.63 0.23 -12.24
CA TYR A 203 1.04 -0.18 -10.99
C TYR A 203 0.15 0.92 -10.40
N TYR A 204 -0.77 0.53 -9.53
CA TYR A 204 -1.52 1.44 -8.67
C TYR A 204 -1.17 1.21 -7.19
N ASP A 205 -0.85 2.30 -6.50
CA ASP A 205 -0.83 2.35 -5.03
C ASP A 205 -2.19 2.90 -4.58
N HIS A 206 -3.16 2.02 -4.31
CA HIS A 206 -4.50 2.43 -3.88
C HIS A 206 -4.50 3.14 -2.52
N ARG A 207 -3.55 2.81 -1.64
CA ARG A 207 -3.44 3.42 -0.30
C ARG A 207 -3.06 4.88 -0.43
N ARG A 208 -2.13 5.21 -1.33
CA ARG A 208 -1.67 6.58 -1.57
C ARG A 208 -2.38 7.27 -2.72
N LYS A 209 -3.26 6.55 -3.45
CA LYS A 209 -3.93 7.04 -4.65
C LYS A 209 -2.90 7.57 -5.67
N LEU A 210 -1.92 6.73 -6.01
CA LEU A 210 -0.88 7.05 -6.99
C LEU A 210 -0.85 6.03 -8.12
N LYS A 211 -0.62 6.52 -9.33
CA LYS A 211 -0.13 5.70 -10.44
C LYS A 211 1.39 5.65 -10.36
N VAL A 212 1.95 4.46 -10.38
CA VAL A 212 3.39 4.21 -10.43
C VAL A 212 3.74 3.55 -11.76
N SER A 213 4.77 4.03 -12.46
CA SER A 213 5.26 3.35 -13.67
C SER A 213 6.76 3.18 -13.66
N VAL A 214 7.22 2.06 -14.21
CA VAL A 214 8.64 1.81 -14.49
C VAL A 214 8.76 1.61 -16.00
N SER A 215 9.68 2.33 -16.66
CA SER A 215 9.73 2.35 -18.11
C SER A 215 11.05 2.77 -18.71
N CYS A 216 11.30 2.33 -19.95
CA CYS A 216 12.34 2.87 -20.82
C CYS A 216 11.71 3.88 -21.79
N LEU A 217 12.02 5.17 -21.63
CA LEU A 217 11.35 6.25 -22.39
C LEU A 217 11.76 6.31 -23.87
N CYS A 218 13.01 5.99 -24.17
CA CYS A 218 13.55 5.87 -25.53
C CYS A 218 14.74 4.91 -25.57
N ASP A 219 15.18 4.51 -26.75
CA ASP A 219 16.33 3.61 -26.91
C ASP A 219 17.63 4.27 -26.43
N GLY A 220 18.43 3.51 -25.68
CA GLY A 220 19.65 3.98 -25.03
C GLY A 220 19.44 4.74 -23.73
N ALA A 221 18.19 5.00 -23.31
CA ALA A 221 17.89 5.70 -22.06
C ALA A 221 18.06 4.78 -20.83
N PRO A 222 18.22 5.36 -19.62
CA PRO A 222 18.01 4.61 -18.39
C PRO A 222 16.53 4.21 -18.23
N LEU A 223 16.29 3.24 -17.34
CA LEU A 223 14.98 2.98 -16.78
C LEU A 223 14.58 4.12 -15.85
N THR A 224 13.33 4.55 -16.02
CA THR A 224 12.71 5.65 -15.29
C THR A 224 11.57 5.12 -14.42
N VAL A 225 11.48 5.61 -13.18
CA VAL A 225 10.34 5.36 -12.28
C VAL A 225 9.58 6.67 -12.08
N ALA A 226 8.27 6.64 -12.32
CA ALA A 226 7.40 7.80 -12.20
C ALA A 226 6.23 7.56 -11.24
N PHE A 227 5.84 8.60 -10.52
CA PHE A 227 4.74 8.65 -9.56
C PHE A 227 3.83 9.82 -9.92
N SER A 228 2.51 9.57 -10.03
CA SER A 228 1.54 10.61 -10.38
C SER A 228 0.26 10.49 -9.56
N SER A 229 -0.20 11.62 -9.02
CA SER A 229 -1.53 11.74 -8.38
C SER A 229 -2.65 12.07 -9.36
N LYS A 230 -2.31 12.55 -10.57
CA LYS A 230 -3.27 13.07 -11.59
C LYS A 230 -4.36 12.06 -11.94
N TYR A 231 -4.07 10.75 -11.90
CA TYR A 231 -5.04 9.70 -12.21
C TYR A 231 -6.19 9.60 -11.20
N TYR A 232 -5.98 10.05 -9.95
CA TYR A 232 -7.00 10.05 -8.90
C TYR A 232 -7.71 11.40 -8.74
N GLY A 233 -7.44 12.37 -9.63
CA GLY A 233 -8.08 13.70 -9.60
C GLY A 233 -7.72 14.54 -8.37
N MET A 234 -6.50 14.37 -7.85
CA MET A 234 -5.93 15.20 -6.79
C MET A 234 -5.12 16.36 -7.36
#